data_AF-A0A1I3QRU2-F1
#
_entry.id   AF-A0A1I3QRU2-F1
#
_cell.length_a   1.000
_cell.length_b   1.000
_cell.length_c   1.000
_cell.angle_alpha   90.00
_cell.angle_beta   90.00
_cell.angle_gamma   90.00
#
_symmetry.space_group_name_H-M   'P 1'
#
loop_
_entity.id
_entity.type
_entity.pdbx_description
1 polymer ?
#
loop_
_entity_poly.entity_id
_entity_poly.type
_entity_poly.pdbx_seq_one_letter_code
_entity_poly.pdbx_strand_id
1 'polypeptide(L)'
;MIWMTGLPVFMILFLFLTTLIWVWSTYYSIQLAADAASVALTNQMDLCVKGEVQRIRQQSWGWMEDPIGTPEKKNELIQRVIEHQQDQLKSIVHTYMRKNQVSPHGQITFFYNQRIKVTVHQRLNIPFLRKEVEIYGSGTGPSHDYMAWLISPIVISY
;
A
#
# COMPACT_ATOMS: atom_id res chain seq x y z
N MET A 1 4.01 -28.60 -47.18
CA MET A 1 5.19 -28.06 -46.47
C MET A 1 4.90 -26.83 -45.59
N ILE A 2 3.86 -26.03 -45.84
CA ILE A 2 3.49 -24.84 -45.04
C ILE A 2 3.21 -25.15 -43.54
N TRP A 3 2.71 -26.34 -43.23
CA TRP A 3 2.41 -26.73 -41.84
C TRP A 3 3.68 -26.96 -40.98
N MET A 4 4.78 -27.44 -41.57
CA MET A 4 6.04 -27.67 -40.85
C MET A 4 6.73 -26.36 -40.43
N THR A 5 6.54 -25.28 -41.18
CA THR A 5 7.03 -23.94 -40.83
C THR A 5 6.04 -23.13 -39.98
N GLY A 6 4.73 -23.41 -40.09
CA GLY A 6 3.71 -22.73 -39.29
C GLY A 6 3.73 -23.12 -37.81
N LEU A 7 4.07 -24.37 -37.49
CA LEU A 7 4.02 -24.89 -36.11
C LEU A 7 5.06 -24.24 -35.18
N PRO A 8 6.34 -24.06 -35.57
CA PRO A 8 7.32 -23.31 -34.78
C PRO A 8 6.93 -21.84 -34.57
N VAL A 9 6.40 -21.18 -35.60
CA VAL A 9 5.93 -19.78 -35.51
C VAL A 9 4.79 -19.67 -34.52
N PHE A 10 3.84 -20.60 -34.57
CA PHE A 10 2.72 -20.66 -33.63
C PHE A 10 3.19 -20.89 -32.19
N MET A 11 4.16 -21.79 -31.97
CA MET A 11 4.73 -22.01 -30.63
C MET A 11 5.39 -20.77 -30.05
N ILE A 12 6.18 -20.03 -30.85
CA ILE A 12 6.82 -18.79 -30.38
C ILE A 12 5.75 -17.75 -29.99
N LEU A 13 4.70 -17.62 -30.79
CA LEU A 13 3.61 -16.69 -30.54
C LEU A 13 2.84 -17.08 -29.27
N PHE A 14 2.61 -18.37 -29.07
CA PHE A 14 1.97 -18.88 -27.86
C PHE A 14 2.81 -18.61 -26.61
N LEU A 15 4.13 -18.88 -26.65
CA LEU A 15 5.05 -18.59 -25.55
C LEU A 15 5.07 -17.09 -25.18
N PHE A 16 5.01 -16.24 -26.19
CA PHE A 16 4.91 -14.80 -26.00
C PHE A 16 3.60 -14.41 -25.29
N LEU A 17 2.46 -14.94 -25.76
CA LEU A 17 1.15 -14.71 -25.15
C LEU A 17 1.09 -15.20 -23.71
N THR A 18 1.60 -16.41 -23.41
CA THR A 18 1.61 -16.94 -22.05
C THR A 18 2.45 -16.08 -21.11
N THR A 19 3.58 -15.57 -21.60
CA THR A 19 4.44 -14.66 -20.82
C THR A 19 3.72 -13.35 -20.53
N LEU A 20 3.05 -12.77 -21.53
CA LEU A 20 2.29 -11.53 -21.37
C LEU A 20 1.14 -11.70 -20.37
N ILE A 21 0.36 -12.78 -20.47
CA ILE A 21 -0.73 -13.09 -19.55
C ILE A 21 -0.21 -13.22 -18.13
N TRP A 22 0.91 -13.91 -17.94
CA TRP A 22 1.50 -14.11 -16.62
C TRP A 22 2.00 -12.81 -15.98
N VAL A 23 2.70 -11.97 -16.75
CA VAL A 23 3.12 -10.63 -16.32
C VAL A 23 1.91 -9.77 -15.96
N TRP A 24 0.88 -9.77 -16.79
CA TRP A 24 -0.31 -8.97 -16.57
C TRP A 24 -1.11 -9.43 -15.36
N SER A 25 -1.27 -10.75 -15.18
CA SER A 25 -1.91 -11.34 -14.00
C SER A 25 -1.15 -10.99 -12.70
N THR A 26 0.18 -11.00 -12.76
CA THR A 26 1.03 -10.60 -11.63
C THR A 26 0.84 -9.13 -11.31
N TYR A 27 0.91 -8.25 -12.32
CA TYR A 27 0.65 -6.82 -12.16
C TYR A 27 -0.72 -6.54 -11.56
N TYR A 28 -1.78 -7.20 -12.06
CA TYR A 28 -3.13 -7.04 -11.53
C TYR A 28 -3.22 -7.44 -10.05
N SER A 29 -2.59 -8.54 -9.66
CA SER A 29 -2.57 -9.02 -8.27
C SER A 29 -1.83 -8.04 -7.35
N ILE A 30 -0.71 -7.48 -7.80
CA ILE A 30 0.06 -6.46 -7.08
C ILE A 30 -0.77 -5.19 -6.90
N GLN A 31 -1.42 -4.72 -7.98
CA GLN A 31 -2.24 -3.52 -7.94
C GLN A 31 -3.43 -3.69 -6.99
N LEU A 32 -4.14 -4.82 -7.09
CA LEU A 32 -5.26 -5.15 -6.20
C LEU A 32 -4.83 -5.24 -4.73
N ALA A 33 -3.66 -5.83 -4.47
CA ALA A 33 -3.11 -5.90 -3.12
C ALA A 33 -2.77 -4.52 -2.56
N ALA A 34 -2.14 -3.67 -3.38
CA ALA A 34 -1.78 -2.31 -2.99
C ALA A 34 -3.03 -1.46 -2.72
N ASP A 35 -4.05 -1.53 -3.57
CA ASP A 35 -5.33 -0.83 -3.40
C ASP A 35 -6.04 -1.30 -2.13
N ALA A 36 -6.21 -2.60 -1.94
CA ALA A 36 -6.87 -3.15 -0.75
C ALA A 36 -6.11 -2.82 0.54
N ALA A 37 -4.78 -2.92 0.53
CA ALA A 37 -3.94 -2.55 1.66
C ALA A 37 -4.04 -1.06 1.99
N SER A 38 -4.09 -0.19 0.97
CA SER A 38 -4.21 1.26 1.17
C SER A 38 -5.52 1.65 1.83
N VAL A 39 -6.64 1.01 1.43
CA VAL A 39 -7.96 1.23 2.05
C VAL A 39 -7.98 0.69 3.48
N ALA A 40 -7.44 -0.51 3.71
CA ALA A 40 -7.39 -1.12 5.04
C ALA A 40 -6.53 -0.31 6.01
N LEU A 41 -5.38 0.20 5.56
CA LEU A 41 -4.54 1.09 6.34
C LEU A 41 -5.25 2.40 6.67
N THR A 42 -5.95 3.00 5.72
CA THR A 42 -6.72 4.22 5.99
C THR A 42 -7.77 3.96 7.07
N ASN A 43 -8.55 2.89 6.95
CA ASN A 43 -9.56 2.53 7.96
C ASN A 43 -8.95 2.27 9.34
N GLN A 44 -7.80 1.59 9.41
CA GLN A 44 -7.13 1.35 10.69
C GLN A 44 -6.61 2.66 11.29
N MET A 45 -6.00 3.51 10.46
CA MET A 45 -5.50 4.81 10.90
C MET A 45 -6.64 5.69 11.42
N ASP A 46 -7.79 5.68 10.74
CA ASP A 46 -9.02 6.34 11.16
C ASP A 46 -9.42 5.94 12.59
N LEU A 47 -9.42 4.64 12.88
CA LEU A 47 -9.78 4.11 14.20
C LEU A 47 -8.75 4.53 15.26
N CYS A 48 -7.46 4.44 14.95
CA CYS A 48 -6.40 4.80 15.90
C CYS A 48 -6.40 6.30 16.21
N VAL A 49 -6.55 7.15 15.20
CA VAL A 49 -6.61 8.61 15.39
C VAL A 49 -7.87 9.01 16.16
N LYS A 50 -9.04 8.47 15.81
CA LYS A 50 -10.29 8.74 16.54
C LYS A 50 -10.21 8.30 17.99
N GLY A 51 -9.65 7.12 18.25
CA GLY A 51 -9.43 6.60 19.60
C GLY A 51 -8.51 7.50 20.43
N GLU A 52 -7.40 7.96 19.85
CA GLU A 52 -6.45 8.82 20.55
C GLU A 52 -7.00 10.23 20.79
N VAL A 53 -7.72 10.80 19.82
CA VAL A 53 -8.44 12.07 19.99
C VAL A 53 -9.47 11.97 21.12
N GLN A 54 -10.23 10.87 21.16
CA GLN A 54 -11.21 10.62 22.22
C GLN A 54 -10.53 10.44 23.58
N ARG A 55 -9.40 9.73 23.64
CA ARG A 55 -8.60 9.54 24.86
C ARG A 55 -8.11 10.88 25.42
N ILE A 56 -7.58 11.76 24.56
CA ILE A 56 -7.14 13.10 24.95
C ILE A 56 -8.32 13.92 25.45
N ARG A 57 -9.45 13.93 24.73
CA ARG A 57 -10.66 14.63 25.16
C ARG A 57 -11.16 14.13 26.53
N GLN A 58 -11.07 12.82 26.79
CA GLN A 58 -11.43 12.23 28.08
C GLN A 58 -10.43 12.53 29.21
N GLN A 59 -9.18 12.85 28.89
CA GLN A 59 -8.22 13.29 29.91
C GLN A 59 -8.34 14.79 30.21
N SER A 60 -8.84 15.57 29.25
CA SER A 60 -9.03 17.02 29.35
C SER A 60 -10.41 17.43 29.88
N TRP A 61 -11.07 16.62 30.72
CA TRP A 61 -12.39 16.97 31.28
C TRP A 61 -12.33 18.34 31.98
N GLY A 62 -13.07 19.31 31.44
CA GLY A 62 -13.23 20.66 32.03
C GLY A 62 -12.52 21.80 31.30
N TRP A 63 -11.79 21.55 30.20
CA TRP A 63 -11.14 22.61 29.42
C TRP A 63 -12.11 23.14 28.36
N MET A 64 -12.28 24.46 28.30
CA MET A 64 -13.21 25.16 27.39
C MET A 64 -12.70 25.21 25.93
N GLU A 65 -11.42 24.86 25.71
CA GLU A 65 -10.75 24.83 24.41
C GLU A 65 -10.49 23.40 23.92
N ASP A 66 -10.48 23.22 22.60
CA ASP A 66 -10.12 21.95 21.95
C ASP A 66 -8.68 21.56 22.33
N PRO A 67 -8.45 20.47 23.09
CA PRO A 67 -7.13 20.13 23.64
C PRO A 67 -6.06 19.86 22.57
N ILE A 68 -6.50 19.61 21.34
CA ILE A 68 -5.68 19.30 20.16
C ILE A 68 -5.58 20.51 19.22
N GLY A 69 -6.26 21.63 19.50
CA GLY A 69 -6.55 22.71 18.55
C GLY A 69 -5.38 23.31 17.75
N THR A 70 -4.12 23.19 18.23
CA THR A 70 -2.95 23.72 17.52
C THR A 70 -2.41 22.77 16.44
N PRO A 71 -1.92 23.29 15.30
CA PRO A 71 -1.32 22.48 14.24
C PRO A 71 -0.17 21.60 14.72
N GLU A 72 0.65 22.08 15.65
CA GLU A 72 1.81 21.36 16.18
C GLU A 72 1.39 20.11 16.96
N LYS A 73 0.36 20.24 17.82
CA LYS A 73 -0.18 19.12 18.59
C LYS A 73 -0.85 18.10 17.70
N LYS A 74 -1.54 18.54 16.64
CA LYS A 74 -2.13 17.65 15.63
C LYS A 74 -1.06 16.86 14.89
N ASN A 75 0.04 17.49 14.48
CA ASN A 75 1.15 16.81 13.84
C ASN A 75 1.82 15.79 14.78
N GLU A 76 2.10 16.18 16.02
CA GLU A 76 2.71 15.29 17.03
C GLU A 76 1.81 14.08 17.34
N LEU A 77 0.50 14.30 17.44
CA LEU A 77 -0.49 13.24 17.64
C LEU A 77 -0.39 12.19 16.54
N ILE A 78 -0.42 12.62 15.27
CA ILE A 78 -0.39 11.69 14.14
C ILE A 78 0.95 10.97 14.07
N GLN A 79 2.07 11.65 14.30
CA GLN A 79 3.39 11.03 14.39
C GLN A 79 3.41 9.92 15.45
N ARG A 80 2.93 10.22 16.66
CA ARG A 80 2.85 9.25 17.76
C ARG A 80 1.96 8.05 17.43
N VAL A 81 0.81 8.29 16.79
CA VAL A 81 -0.08 7.19 16.36
C VAL A 81 0.61 6.30 15.33
N ILE A 82 1.31 6.88 14.35
CA ILE A 82 2.06 6.12 13.35
C ILE A 82 3.17 5.30 14.00
N GLU A 83 3.97 5.92 14.87
CA GLU A 83 5.08 5.26 15.55
C GLU A 83 4.60 4.11 16.44
N HIS A 84 3.54 4.33 17.23
CA HIS A 84 3.00 3.32 18.13
C HIS A 84 2.32 2.16 17.40
N GLN A 85 1.68 2.45 16.27
CA GLN A 85 0.91 1.46 15.50
C GLN A 85 1.67 0.89 14.31
N GLN A 86 2.94 1.26 14.12
CA GLN A 86 3.73 0.90 12.95
C GLN A 86 3.70 -0.61 12.66
N ASP A 87 3.92 -1.44 13.68
CA ASP A 87 3.96 -2.90 13.51
C ASP A 87 2.59 -3.47 13.15
N GLN A 88 1.51 -2.91 13.72
CA GLN A 88 0.15 -3.30 13.35
C GLN A 88 -0.15 -2.90 11.90
N LEU A 89 0.23 -1.68 11.49
CA LEU A 89 0.04 -1.20 10.11
C LEU A 89 0.80 -2.08 9.11
N LYS A 90 2.06 -2.45 9.40
CA LYS A 90 2.82 -3.41 8.59
C LYS A 90 2.14 -4.78 8.53
N SER A 91 1.63 -5.28 9.65
CA SER A 91 0.94 -6.58 9.71
C SER A 91 -0.32 -6.64 8.83
N ILE A 92 -1.06 -5.53 8.77
CA ILE A 92 -2.24 -5.40 7.90
C ILE A 92 -1.79 -5.49 6.45
N VAL A 93 -0.77 -4.73 6.05
CA VAL A 93 -0.25 -4.79 4.68
C VAL A 93 0.20 -6.20 4.32
N HIS A 94 0.99 -6.85 5.16
CA HIS A 94 1.42 -8.24 4.94
C HIS A 94 0.25 -9.21 4.79
N THR A 95 -0.85 -9.01 5.52
CA THR A 95 -2.06 -9.84 5.41
C THR A 95 -2.69 -9.71 4.03
N TYR A 96 -2.82 -8.48 3.52
CA TYR A 96 -3.37 -8.24 2.17
C TYR A 96 -2.41 -8.68 1.06
N MET A 97 -1.09 -8.53 1.24
CA MET A 97 -0.10 -9.06 0.29
C MET A 97 -0.17 -10.58 0.20
N ARG A 98 -0.19 -11.28 1.34
CA ARG A 98 -0.28 -12.74 1.39
C ARG A 98 -1.59 -13.24 0.76
N LYS A 99 -2.71 -12.58 1.04
CA LYS A 99 -4.02 -12.94 0.47
C LYS A 99 -4.04 -12.88 -1.05
N ASN A 100 -3.31 -11.92 -1.64
CA ASN A 100 -3.21 -11.73 -3.08
C ASN A 100 -1.98 -12.43 -3.71
N GLN A 101 -1.25 -13.26 -2.93
CA GLN A 101 -0.06 -13.98 -3.40
C GLN A 101 1.07 -13.06 -3.91
N VAL A 102 1.15 -11.86 -3.34
CA VAL A 102 2.15 -10.85 -3.68
C VAL A 102 3.27 -10.86 -2.64
N SER A 103 4.49 -10.51 -3.08
CA SER A 103 5.64 -10.36 -2.18
C SER A 103 5.31 -9.38 -1.04
N PRO A 104 5.70 -9.68 0.20
CA PRO A 104 5.40 -8.83 1.35
C PRO A 104 6.31 -7.60 1.45
N HIS A 105 6.95 -7.16 0.37
CA HIS A 105 7.96 -6.10 0.40
C HIS A 105 7.44 -4.84 -0.30
N GLY A 106 7.65 -3.70 0.33
CA GLY A 106 7.24 -2.43 -0.25
C GLY A 106 7.40 -1.24 0.68
N GLN A 107 6.64 -0.19 0.37
CA GLN A 107 6.66 1.07 1.10
C GLN A 107 5.24 1.56 1.36
N ILE A 108 5.00 2.02 2.58
CA ILE A 108 3.82 2.80 2.95
C ILE A 108 4.25 4.25 2.98
N THR A 109 3.63 5.10 2.19
CA THR A 109 3.79 6.55 2.24
C THR A 109 2.55 7.14 2.87
N PHE A 110 2.67 7.63 4.09
CA PHE A 110 1.61 8.33 4.78
C PHE A 110 1.46 9.75 4.23
N PHE A 111 0.22 10.09 3.88
CA PHE A 111 -0.23 11.43 3.51
C PHE A 111 0.41 12.02 2.24
N TYR A 112 0.77 11.17 1.27
CA TYR A 112 1.04 11.61 -0.10
C TYR A 112 -0.24 12.21 -0.70
N ASN A 113 -0.26 13.52 -0.94
CA ASN A 113 -1.47 14.25 -1.39
C ASN A 113 -2.69 14.00 -0.48
N GLN A 114 -2.50 14.04 0.85
CA GLN A 114 -3.56 13.81 1.84
C GLN A 114 -4.18 12.41 1.77
N ARG A 115 -3.42 11.41 1.31
CA ARG A 115 -3.84 10.00 1.22
C ARG A 115 -2.73 9.08 1.67
N ILE A 116 -3.08 7.88 2.13
CA ILE A 116 -2.11 6.81 2.37
C ILE A 116 -1.86 6.09 1.06
N LYS A 117 -0.60 6.06 0.62
CA LYS A 117 -0.17 5.33 -0.57
C LYS A 117 0.59 4.09 -0.14
N VAL A 118 0.23 2.95 -0.71
CA VAL A 118 0.98 1.70 -0.56
C VAL A 118 1.62 1.39 -1.90
N THR A 119 2.95 1.24 -1.91
CA THR A 119 3.71 0.79 -3.06
C THR A 119 4.24 -0.60 -2.77
N VAL A 120 4.09 -1.50 -3.73
CA VAL A 120 4.49 -2.90 -3.61
C VAL A 120 5.38 -3.22 -4.79
N HIS A 121 6.44 -3.98 -4.54
CA HIS A 121 7.30 -4.49 -5.59
C HIS A 121 7.38 -6.01 -5.55
N GLN A 122 7.45 -6.63 -6.73
CA GLN A 122 7.65 -8.06 -6.87
C GLN A 122 8.61 -8.35 -8.01
N ARG A 123 9.62 -9.18 -7.71
CA ARG A 123 10.51 -9.72 -8.73
C ARG A 123 9.83 -10.89 -9.42
N LEU A 124 9.75 -10.79 -10.74
CA LEU A 124 9.24 -11.84 -11.60
C LEU A 124 10.39 -12.40 -12.43
N ASN A 125 10.67 -13.68 -12.28
CA ASN A 125 11.64 -14.38 -13.12
C ASN A 125 10.92 -14.95 -14.35
N ILE A 126 11.25 -14.47 -15.55
CA ILE A 126 10.68 -14.99 -16.79
C ILE A 126 11.62 -16.09 -17.33
N PRO A 127 11.29 -17.39 -17.17
CA PRO A 127 12.25 -18.47 -17.43
C PRO A 127 12.76 -18.50 -18.87
N PHE A 128 11.87 -18.21 -19.83
CA PHE A 128 12.19 -18.23 -21.25
C PHE A 128 13.12 -17.07 -21.68
N LEU A 129 13.01 -15.91 -21.02
CA LEU A 129 13.85 -14.75 -21.28
C LEU A 129 15.11 -14.71 -20.42
N ARG A 130 15.24 -15.63 -19.43
CA ARG A 130 16.31 -15.64 -18.41
C ARG A 130 16.55 -14.25 -17.81
N LYS A 131 15.47 -13.51 -17.60
CA LYS A 131 15.49 -12.11 -17.16
C LYS A 131 14.59 -11.95 -15.96
N GLU A 132 15.10 -11.26 -14.96
CA GLU A 132 14.31 -10.76 -13.83
C GLU A 132 13.72 -9.41 -14.21
N VAL A 133 12.44 -9.25 -13.94
CA VAL A 133 11.71 -7.99 -14.13
C VAL A 133 11.08 -7.62 -12.80
N GLU A 134 11.32 -6.41 -12.34
CA GLU A 134 10.61 -5.85 -11.19
C GLU A 134 9.29 -5.24 -11.66
N ILE A 135 8.19 -5.70 -11.05
CA ILE A 135 6.85 -5.18 -11.28
C ILE A 135 6.46 -4.37 -10.05
N TYR A 136 5.98 -3.16 -10.30
CA TYR A 136 5.52 -2.24 -9.28
C TYR A 136 4.01 -2.07 -9.39
N GLY A 137 3.34 -2.04 -8.24
CA GLY A 137 1.96 -1.59 -8.15
C GLY A 137 1.83 -0.58 -7.01
N SER A 138 0.91 0.35 -7.16
CA SER A 138 0.67 1.35 -6.13
C SER A 138 -0.79 1.65 -5.98
N GLY A 139 -1.28 1.59 -4.74
CA GLY A 139 -2.65 1.93 -4.39
C GLY A 139 -2.71 3.13 -3.48
N THR A 140 -3.78 3.91 -3.60
CA THR A 140 -4.03 5.08 -2.76
C THR A 140 -5.37 4.96 -2.08
N GLY A 141 -5.37 5.06 -0.76
CA GLY A 141 -6.59 5.03 0.04
C GLY A 141 -7.40 6.34 -0.08
N PRO A 142 -8.60 6.38 0.51
CA PRO A 142 -9.39 7.60 0.59
C PRO A 142 -8.68 8.68 1.43
N SER A 143 -9.07 9.92 1.20
CA SER A 143 -8.55 11.08 1.93
C SER A 143 -9.44 11.39 3.14
N HIS A 144 -8.84 11.87 4.23
CA HIS A 144 -9.53 12.25 5.46
C HIS A 144 -8.94 13.54 6.04
N ASP A 145 -9.73 14.27 6.85
CA ASP A 145 -9.35 15.61 7.33
C ASP A 145 -8.07 15.63 8.18
N TYR A 146 -7.82 14.59 8.98
CA TYR A 146 -6.61 14.49 9.80
C TYR A 146 -5.34 14.26 8.97
N MET A 147 -5.48 13.88 7.70
CA MET A 147 -4.35 13.68 6.80
C MET A 147 -3.68 15.00 6.40
N ALA A 148 -4.39 16.12 6.55
CA ALA A 148 -3.84 17.46 6.38
C ALA A 148 -3.07 17.96 7.61
N TRP A 149 -3.08 17.23 8.72
CA TRP A 149 -2.41 17.64 9.96
C TRP A 149 -0.92 17.32 9.97
N LEU A 150 -0.45 16.46 9.06
CA LEU A 150 0.98 16.13 8.97
C LEU A 150 1.72 17.11 8.08
N ILE A 151 2.83 17.66 8.58
CA ILE A 151 3.63 18.67 7.86
C ILE A 151 4.48 18.02 6.75
N SER A 152 4.98 16.80 7.00
CA SER A 152 5.84 16.08 6.06
C SER A 152 5.41 14.63 5.89
N PRO A 153 5.44 14.06 4.68
CA PRO A 153 5.08 12.67 4.45
C PRO A 153 6.06 11.73 5.16
N ILE A 154 5.52 10.70 5.81
CA ILE A 154 6.30 9.65 6.47
C ILE A 154 6.32 8.42 5.57
N VAL A 155 7.51 7.88 5.33
CA VAL A 155 7.69 6.67 4.53
C VAL A 155 8.17 5.54 5.43
N ILE A 156 7.44 4.42 5.41
CA ILE A 156 7.77 3.21 6.17
C ILE A 156 7.98 2.06 5.20
N SER A 157 9.16 1.47 5.22
CA SER A 157 9.45 0.22 4.50
C SER A 157 9.02 -0.99 5.33
N TYR A 158 8.54 -2.03 4.65
CA TYR A 158 8.11 -3.29 5.24
C TYR A 158 8.52 -4.47 4.36
#